data_AF-A0A2S4YSI6-F1
#
_entry.id   AF-A0A2S4YSI6-F1
#
_cell.length_a   1.000
_cell.length_b   1.000
_cell.length_c   1.000
_cell.angle_alpha   90.00
_cell.angle_beta   90.00
_cell.angle_gamma   90.00
#
_symmetry.space_group_name_H-M   'P 1'
#
loop_
_entity.id
_entity.type
_entity.pdbx_description
1 polymer ?
#
loop_
_entity_poly.entity_id
_entity_poly.type
_entity_poly.pdbx_seq_one_letter_code
_entity_poly.pdbx_strand_id
1 'polypeptide(L)'
;MLSAKSLFEEILDHDESFRLFCSIAASGETQGGWENGRIAQLVPESERALAPKISRHGADEDKHGRIFHALLKKRGLQPVPVPPETDYTMLLERRGVGLAHAKLKADQPLTVRDIIVYLAHSRVTEQRAAEQMLMLRKHFGDHPDIGRAVCMISDDEDDHLAYTHEELLRLAAGGHGRFIRRTLRECALAEIRVHRDVSLAVMAHMARVLGWSRARSALLTTGIHLVHAYERLIGHRRMVTLRTPERRNALGGPATTSPAA
;
A
#
# COMPACT_ATOMS: atom_id res chain seq x y z
N MET A 1 -27.00 -0.94 10.86
CA MET A 1 -26.34 0.28 11.38
C MET A 1 -25.08 0.51 10.56
N LEU A 2 -24.76 1.77 10.20
CA LEU A 2 -23.57 2.07 9.42
C LEU A 2 -22.31 1.85 10.28
N SER A 3 -21.48 0.88 9.90
CA SER A 3 -20.20 0.57 10.51
C SER A 3 -19.17 0.23 9.42
N ALA A 4 -17.88 0.22 9.75
CA ALA A 4 -16.86 -0.23 8.82
C ALA A 4 -17.15 -1.66 8.34
N LYS A 5 -17.45 -2.58 9.26
CA LYS A 5 -17.81 -3.96 8.95
C LYS A 5 -18.98 -4.05 7.97
N SER A 6 -20.12 -3.43 8.27
CA SER A 6 -21.31 -3.49 7.40
C SER A 6 -21.07 -2.85 6.02
N LEU A 7 -20.23 -1.82 5.95
CA LEU A 7 -19.86 -1.19 4.69
C LEU A 7 -19.06 -2.14 3.78
N PHE A 8 -18.07 -2.83 4.36
CA PHE A 8 -17.28 -3.81 3.63
C PHE A 8 -18.10 -5.05 3.28
N GLU A 9 -18.97 -5.54 4.17
CA GLU A 9 -19.90 -6.64 3.87
C GLU A 9 -20.73 -6.32 2.61
N GLU A 10 -21.33 -5.14 2.52
CA GLU A 10 -22.08 -4.74 1.33
C GLU A 10 -21.23 -4.71 0.05
N ILE A 11 -19.99 -4.22 0.13
CA ILE A 11 -19.07 -4.21 -1.01
C ILE A 11 -18.71 -5.65 -1.43
N LEU A 12 -18.49 -6.52 -0.45
CA LEU A 12 -18.09 -7.90 -0.64
C LEU A 12 -19.24 -8.79 -1.12
N ASP A 13 -20.48 -8.50 -0.76
CA ASP A 13 -21.64 -9.34 -1.10
C ASP A 13 -22.26 -8.99 -2.45
N HIS A 14 -21.81 -7.92 -3.10
CA HIS A 14 -22.30 -7.49 -4.41
C HIS A 14 -21.21 -7.58 -5.48
N ASP A 15 -21.46 -8.39 -6.51
CA ASP A 15 -20.43 -8.78 -7.48
C ASP A 15 -19.77 -7.61 -8.21
N GLU A 16 -20.54 -6.57 -8.59
CA GLU A 16 -19.95 -5.44 -9.30
C GLU A 16 -19.04 -4.57 -8.41
N SER A 17 -19.42 -4.37 -7.14
CA SER A 17 -18.59 -3.60 -6.20
C SER A 17 -17.38 -4.40 -5.77
N PHE A 18 -17.56 -5.69 -5.53
CA PHE A 18 -16.47 -6.64 -5.26
C PHE A 18 -15.48 -6.68 -6.43
N ARG A 19 -16.00 -6.72 -7.67
CA ARG A 19 -15.20 -6.70 -8.89
C ARG A 19 -14.34 -5.46 -8.98
N LEU A 20 -14.94 -4.29 -8.78
CA LEU A 20 -14.22 -3.02 -8.82
C LEU A 20 -13.19 -2.94 -7.69
N PHE A 21 -13.58 -3.30 -6.47
CA PHE A 21 -12.70 -3.27 -5.30
C PHE A 21 -11.45 -4.15 -5.50
N CYS A 22 -11.63 -5.40 -5.93
CA CYS A 22 -10.50 -6.30 -6.19
C CYS A 22 -9.66 -5.83 -7.39
N SER A 23 -10.25 -5.20 -8.40
CA SER A 23 -9.49 -4.68 -9.55
C SER A 23 -8.60 -3.51 -9.16
N ILE A 24 -9.10 -2.60 -8.31
CA ILE A 24 -8.32 -1.49 -7.76
C ILE A 24 -7.15 -2.03 -6.93
N ALA A 25 -7.43 -2.95 -6.01
CA ALA A 25 -6.40 -3.56 -5.17
C ALA A 25 -5.35 -4.28 -6.00
N ALA A 26 -5.75 -5.21 -6.89
CA ALA A 26 -4.83 -5.96 -7.73
C ALA A 26 -3.91 -5.08 -8.59
N SER A 27 -4.43 -3.96 -9.12
CA SER A 27 -3.64 -3.01 -9.89
C SER A 27 -2.58 -2.32 -9.05
N GLY A 28 -2.93 -1.93 -7.81
CA GLY A 28 -1.99 -1.37 -6.84
C GLY A 28 -0.83 -2.32 -6.54
N GLU A 29 -1.15 -3.58 -6.19
CA GLU A 29 -0.12 -4.55 -5.80
C GLU A 29 0.75 -4.96 -6.99
N THR A 30 0.17 -5.14 -8.17
CA THR A 30 0.95 -5.48 -9.38
C THR A 30 1.94 -4.36 -9.72
N GLN A 31 1.52 -3.10 -9.54
CA GLN A 31 2.41 -1.97 -9.74
C GLN A 31 3.50 -1.92 -8.67
N GLY A 32 3.15 -2.12 -7.39
CA GLY A 32 4.12 -2.20 -6.29
C GLY A 32 5.16 -3.31 -6.50
N GLY A 33 4.73 -4.47 -7.01
CA GLY A 33 5.61 -5.58 -7.39
C GLY A 33 6.61 -5.20 -8.47
N TRP A 34 6.13 -4.57 -9.56
CA TRP A 34 7.00 -4.05 -10.62
C TRP A 34 7.99 -3.00 -10.12
N GLU A 35 7.53 -2.03 -9.33
CA GLU A 35 8.37 -0.95 -8.79
C GLU A 35 9.49 -1.51 -7.90
N ASN A 36 9.14 -2.37 -6.93
CA ASN A 36 10.11 -3.00 -6.04
C ASN A 36 11.08 -3.90 -6.80
N GLY A 37 10.58 -4.76 -7.70
CA GLY A 37 11.42 -5.60 -8.55
C GLY A 37 12.44 -4.78 -9.34
N ARG A 38 12.02 -3.60 -9.80
CA ARG A 38 12.91 -2.70 -10.53
C ARG A 38 13.93 -2.00 -9.63
N ILE A 39 13.50 -1.53 -8.47
CA ILE A 39 14.40 -0.91 -7.47
C ILE A 39 15.46 -1.91 -7.03
N ALA A 40 15.10 -3.19 -6.81
CA ALA A 40 16.03 -4.25 -6.42
C ALA A 40 17.17 -4.44 -7.43
N GLN A 41 16.86 -4.36 -8.73
CA GLN A 41 17.85 -4.43 -9.80
C GLN A 41 18.77 -3.19 -9.84
N LEU A 42 18.22 -2.03 -9.50
CA LEU A 42 18.90 -0.74 -9.63
C LEU A 42 19.54 -0.23 -8.32
N VAL A 43 19.52 -0.98 -7.22
CA VAL A 43 20.19 -0.58 -5.98
C VAL A 43 21.64 -0.12 -6.27
N PRO A 44 22.25 0.82 -5.54
CA PRO A 44 23.68 1.13 -5.65
C PRO A 44 24.56 0.04 -5.01
N GLU A 45 25.82 -0.07 -5.44
CA GLU A 45 26.75 -1.07 -4.89
C GLU A 45 26.91 -0.94 -3.36
N SER A 46 27.00 0.28 -2.84
CA SER A 46 27.12 0.55 -1.40
C SER A 46 25.93 0.04 -0.56
N GLU A 47 24.79 -0.25 -1.19
CA GLU A 47 23.58 -0.74 -0.52
C GLU A 47 23.14 -2.11 -1.07
N ARG A 48 24.04 -2.87 -1.73
CA ARG A 48 23.73 -4.15 -2.38
C ARG A 48 23.00 -5.15 -1.49
N ALA A 49 23.28 -5.13 -0.19
CA ALA A 49 22.63 -5.98 0.81
C ALA A 49 21.11 -5.76 0.92
N LEU A 50 20.57 -4.63 0.46
CA LEU A 50 19.12 -4.38 0.42
C LEU A 50 18.41 -5.10 -0.72
N ALA A 51 19.10 -5.39 -1.82
CA ALA A 51 18.46 -5.90 -3.04
C ALA A 51 17.60 -7.16 -2.80
N PRO A 52 18.04 -8.17 -2.00
CA PRO A 52 17.19 -9.33 -1.70
C PRO A 52 15.92 -8.99 -0.92
N LYS A 53 15.99 -8.05 0.03
CA LYS A 53 14.82 -7.63 0.83
C LYS A 53 13.81 -6.89 -0.04
N ILE A 54 14.28 -5.97 -0.89
CA ILE A 54 13.43 -5.23 -1.85
C ILE A 54 12.81 -6.20 -2.88
N SER A 55 13.59 -7.16 -3.37
CA SER A 55 13.08 -8.17 -4.31
C SER A 55 12.00 -9.05 -3.66
N ARG A 56 12.14 -9.38 -2.38
CA ARG A 56 11.14 -10.14 -1.63
C ARG A 56 9.87 -9.34 -1.44
N HIS A 57 9.98 -8.08 -1.03
CA HIS A 57 8.86 -7.15 -0.97
C HIS A 57 8.10 -7.14 -2.30
N GLY A 58 8.79 -6.92 -3.43
CA GLY A 58 8.13 -6.97 -4.74
C GLY A 58 7.45 -8.30 -5.08
N ALA A 59 8.01 -9.43 -4.65
CA ALA A 59 7.40 -10.75 -4.86
C ALA A 59 6.14 -10.96 -3.99
N ASP A 60 6.12 -10.37 -2.80
CA ASP A 60 4.96 -10.37 -1.90
C ASP A 60 3.83 -9.49 -2.47
N GLU A 61 4.14 -8.32 -3.02
CA GLU A 61 3.16 -7.48 -3.75
C GLU A 61 2.58 -8.21 -4.98
N ASP A 62 3.43 -8.82 -5.81
CA ASP A 62 2.97 -9.63 -6.95
C ASP A 62 2.06 -10.80 -6.49
N LYS A 63 2.35 -11.37 -5.33
CA LYS A 63 1.53 -12.42 -4.70
C LYS A 63 0.18 -11.85 -4.27
N HIS A 64 0.12 -10.67 -3.67
CA HIS A 64 -1.14 -10.02 -3.30
C HIS A 64 -2.01 -9.71 -4.53
N GLY A 65 -1.42 -9.18 -5.61
CA GLY A 65 -2.11 -8.96 -6.88
C GLY A 65 -2.74 -10.25 -7.43
N ARG A 66 -1.98 -11.36 -7.41
CA ARG A 66 -2.51 -12.70 -7.78
C ARG A 66 -3.64 -13.17 -6.87
N ILE A 67 -3.60 -12.88 -5.57
CA ILE A 67 -4.66 -13.22 -4.62
C ILE A 67 -5.96 -12.51 -5.01
N PHE A 68 -5.92 -11.20 -5.27
CA PHE A 68 -7.12 -10.46 -5.70
C PHE A 68 -7.69 -10.96 -7.03
N HIS A 69 -6.83 -11.30 -8.01
CA HIS A 69 -7.28 -11.94 -9.25
C HIS A 69 -7.89 -13.33 -9.01
N ALA A 70 -7.33 -14.13 -8.10
CA ALA A 70 -7.89 -15.43 -7.75
C ALA A 70 -9.27 -15.30 -7.08
N LEU A 71 -9.47 -14.27 -6.25
CA LEU A 71 -10.76 -13.94 -5.63
C LEU A 71 -11.82 -13.60 -6.69
N LEU A 72 -11.48 -12.79 -7.69
CA LEU A 72 -12.35 -12.51 -8.84
C LEU A 72 -12.71 -13.79 -9.60
N LYS A 73 -11.70 -14.59 -9.95
CA LYS A 73 -11.88 -15.85 -10.69
C LYS A 73 -12.76 -16.84 -9.94
N LYS A 74 -12.61 -16.95 -8.61
CA LYS A 74 -13.45 -17.82 -7.76
C LYS A 74 -14.93 -17.47 -7.86
N ARG A 75 -15.26 -16.20 -8.14
CA ARG A 75 -16.63 -15.72 -8.36
C ARG A 75 -17.05 -15.64 -9.83
N GLY A 76 -16.22 -16.12 -10.76
CA GLY A 76 -16.51 -16.05 -12.20
C GLY A 76 -16.43 -14.62 -12.76
N LEU A 77 -15.78 -13.70 -12.06
CA LEU A 77 -15.66 -12.29 -12.45
C LEU A 77 -14.34 -12.05 -13.19
N GLN A 78 -14.37 -11.16 -14.17
CA GLN A 78 -13.17 -10.62 -14.83
C GLN A 78 -12.79 -9.27 -14.22
N PRO A 79 -11.49 -8.92 -14.17
CA PRO A 79 -11.06 -7.59 -13.75
C PRO A 79 -11.68 -6.49 -14.63
N VAL A 80 -11.85 -5.31 -14.05
CA VAL A 80 -12.30 -4.11 -14.78
C VAL A 80 -11.18 -3.07 -14.84
N PRO A 81 -11.21 -2.15 -15.83
CA PRO A 81 -10.31 -1.00 -15.83
C PRO A 81 -10.43 -0.20 -14.54
N VAL A 82 -9.29 0.14 -13.94
CA VAL A 82 -9.23 0.94 -12.72
C VAL A 82 -9.52 2.41 -13.07
N PRO A 83 -10.51 3.05 -12.42
CA PRO A 83 -10.75 4.49 -12.59
C PRO A 83 -9.49 5.29 -12.21
N PRO A 84 -9.03 6.24 -13.03
CA PRO A 84 -7.79 6.99 -12.78
C PRO A 84 -7.75 7.74 -11.44
N GLU A 85 -8.89 8.18 -10.94
CA GLU A 85 -9.04 8.84 -9.64
C GLU A 85 -8.94 7.89 -8.45
N THR A 86 -8.92 6.58 -8.69
CA THR A 86 -8.71 5.53 -7.68
C THR A 86 -7.32 4.89 -7.77
N ASP A 87 -6.53 5.26 -8.79
CA ASP A 87 -5.16 4.79 -8.99
C ASP A 87 -4.21 5.46 -7.99
N TYR A 88 -4.15 4.89 -6.80
CA TYR A 88 -3.43 5.42 -5.65
C TYR A 88 -1.95 5.68 -5.96
N THR A 89 -1.28 4.74 -6.61
CA THR A 89 0.16 4.83 -6.87
C THR A 89 0.48 5.90 -7.91
N MET A 90 -0.30 5.99 -8.99
CA MET A 90 -0.15 7.09 -9.96
C MET A 90 -0.46 8.47 -9.36
N LEU A 91 -1.42 8.56 -8.44
CA LEU A 91 -1.74 9.81 -7.76
C LEU A 91 -0.63 10.26 -6.80
N LEU A 92 0.07 9.33 -6.15
CA LEU A 92 1.26 9.61 -5.35
C LEU A 92 2.41 10.12 -6.22
N GLU A 93 2.72 9.45 -7.33
CA GLU A 93 3.78 9.88 -8.25
C GLU A 93 3.51 11.27 -8.81
N ARG A 94 2.27 11.56 -9.24
CA ARG A 94 1.88 12.90 -9.71
C ARG A 94 2.08 14.00 -8.68
N ARG A 95 2.13 13.65 -7.39
CA ARG A 95 2.42 14.57 -6.27
C ARG A 95 3.90 14.59 -5.90
N GLY A 96 4.76 13.91 -6.65
CA GLY A 96 6.21 13.85 -6.46
C GLY A 96 6.64 12.94 -5.30
N VAL A 97 5.81 11.95 -4.95
CA VAL A 97 6.10 10.99 -3.88
C VAL A 97 6.59 9.69 -4.49
N GLY A 98 7.61 9.08 -3.87
CA GLY A 98 8.22 7.85 -4.37
C GLY A 98 9.23 8.09 -5.48
N LEU A 99 9.65 7.01 -6.14
CA LEU A 99 10.52 7.08 -7.31
C LEU A 99 9.67 7.09 -8.57
N ALA A 100 9.89 8.07 -9.45
CA ALA A 100 9.14 8.17 -10.70
C ALA A 100 9.39 6.96 -11.62
N HIS A 101 8.36 6.52 -12.34
CA HIS A 101 8.46 5.39 -13.28
C HIS A 101 9.50 5.65 -14.36
N ALA A 102 9.61 6.90 -14.83
CA ALA A 102 10.62 7.30 -15.81
C ALA A 102 12.05 7.03 -15.30
N LYS A 103 12.29 7.21 -13.99
CA LYS A 103 13.58 6.92 -13.36
C LYS A 103 13.82 5.42 -13.26
N LEU A 104 12.82 4.65 -12.83
CA LEU A 104 12.93 3.20 -12.73
C LEU A 104 13.14 2.54 -14.11
N LYS A 105 12.61 3.13 -15.18
CA LYS A 105 12.81 2.65 -16.57
C LYS A 105 14.16 3.03 -17.19
N ALA A 106 14.94 3.91 -16.57
CA ALA A 106 16.15 4.47 -17.20
C ALA A 106 17.39 3.55 -17.23
N ASP A 107 17.31 2.33 -16.66
CA ASP A 107 18.45 1.39 -16.55
C ASP A 107 19.71 1.98 -15.90
N GLN A 108 19.56 2.99 -15.03
CA GLN A 108 20.66 3.62 -14.31
C GLN A 108 20.65 3.22 -12.83
N PRO A 109 21.81 2.92 -12.22
CA PRO A 109 21.90 2.69 -10.79
C PRO A 109 21.30 3.85 -9.99
N LEU A 110 20.48 3.52 -9.01
CA LEU A 110 19.94 4.44 -8.03
C LEU A 110 21.04 4.95 -7.11
N THR A 111 20.85 6.14 -6.56
CA THR A 111 21.71 6.67 -5.51
C THR A 111 21.23 6.22 -4.13
N VAL A 112 22.09 6.34 -3.10
CA VAL A 112 21.66 6.13 -1.70
C VAL A 112 20.50 7.06 -1.33
N ARG A 113 20.44 8.27 -1.89
CA ARG A 113 19.32 9.20 -1.67
C ARG A 113 18.03 8.67 -2.28
N ASP A 114 18.10 8.01 -3.43
CA ASP A 114 16.92 7.39 -4.06
C ASP A 114 16.42 6.20 -3.24
N ILE A 115 17.34 5.39 -2.68
CA ILE A 115 16.98 4.33 -1.73
C ILE A 115 16.26 4.90 -0.51
N ILE A 116 16.74 6.02 0.04
CA ILE A 116 16.06 6.70 1.15
C ILE A 116 14.67 7.21 0.73
N VAL A 117 14.52 7.75 -0.49
CA VAL A 117 13.23 8.19 -1.02
C VAL A 117 12.26 7.02 -1.15
N TYR A 118 12.72 5.90 -1.71
CA TYR A 118 11.96 4.66 -1.79
C TYR A 118 11.55 4.15 -0.41
N LEU A 119 12.49 3.96 0.52
CA LEU A 119 12.20 3.41 1.84
C LEU A 119 11.27 4.33 2.64
N ALA A 120 11.43 5.65 2.54
CA ALA A 120 10.54 6.60 3.22
C ALA A 120 9.14 6.59 2.62
N HIS A 121 9.03 6.46 1.29
CA HIS A 121 7.74 6.29 0.61
C HIS A 121 7.07 4.99 1.03
N SER A 122 7.75 3.85 0.83
CA SER A 122 7.26 2.52 1.19
C SER A 122 6.86 2.47 2.65
N ARG A 123 7.68 2.95 3.59
CA ARG A 123 7.31 3.00 5.01
C ARG A 123 5.96 3.67 5.27
N VAL A 124 5.67 4.77 4.57
CA VAL A 124 4.44 5.54 4.77
C VAL A 124 3.25 4.78 4.17
N THR A 125 3.42 4.18 2.99
CA THR A 125 2.38 3.37 2.35
C THR A 125 2.14 2.05 3.09
N GLU A 126 3.19 1.39 3.60
CA GLU A 126 3.06 0.17 4.41
C GLU A 126 2.40 0.46 5.75
N GLN A 127 2.65 1.61 6.37
CA GLN A 127 1.93 2.00 7.58
C GLN A 127 0.43 2.11 7.31
N ARG A 128 0.04 2.61 6.13
CA ARG A 128 -1.35 2.70 5.71
C ARG A 128 -1.93 1.31 5.43
N ALA A 129 -1.21 0.49 4.65
CA ALA A 129 -1.61 -0.86 4.28
C ALA A 129 -1.80 -1.72 5.52
N ALA A 130 -0.82 -1.77 6.43
CA ALA A 130 -0.91 -2.51 7.69
C ALA A 130 -2.11 -2.08 8.55
N GLU A 131 -2.39 -0.77 8.68
CA GLU A 131 -3.56 -0.28 9.43
C GLU A 131 -4.89 -0.72 8.79
N GLN A 132 -4.99 -0.69 7.46
CA GLN A 132 -6.18 -1.12 6.73
C GLN A 132 -6.36 -2.64 6.81
N MET A 133 -5.27 -3.40 6.64
CA MET A 133 -5.27 -4.85 6.68
C MET A 133 -5.56 -5.38 8.09
N LEU A 134 -5.06 -4.73 9.14
CA LEU A 134 -5.41 -5.07 10.51
C LEU A 134 -6.92 -4.88 10.77
N MET A 135 -7.52 -3.79 10.26
CA MET A 135 -8.96 -3.56 10.35
C MET A 135 -9.76 -4.64 9.59
N LEU A 136 -9.34 -4.98 8.37
CA LEU A 136 -9.97 -6.05 7.59
C LEU A 136 -9.82 -7.40 8.28
N ARG A 137 -8.64 -7.74 8.81
CA ARG A 137 -8.38 -8.98 9.56
C ARG A 137 -9.28 -9.09 10.78
N LYS A 138 -9.43 -8.01 11.54
CA LYS A 138 -10.33 -7.96 12.70
C LYS A 138 -11.78 -8.30 12.35
N HIS A 139 -12.25 -7.90 11.16
CA HIS A 139 -13.65 -8.06 10.76
C HIS A 139 -13.92 -9.28 9.89
N PHE A 140 -12.93 -9.72 9.13
CA PHE A 140 -13.07 -10.72 8.06
C PHE A 140 -12.03 -11.83 8.11
N GLY A 141 -11.18 -11.92 9.14
CA GLY A 141 -10.18 -12.98 9.28
C GLY A 141 -10.77 -14.39 9.27
N ASP A 142 -11.98 -14.55 9.78
CA ASP A 142 -12.72 -15.82 9.79
C ASP A 142 -13.71 -15.95 8.62
N HIS A 143 -13.73 -15.00 7.69
CA HIS A 143 -14.66 -15.04 6.56
C HIS A 143 -14.31 -16.23 5.63
N PRO A 144 -15.28 -17.10 5.27
CA PRO A 144 -15.00 -18.34 4.55
C PRO A 144 -14.32 -18.13 3.18
N ASP A 145 -14.66 -17.02 2.50
CA ASP A 145 -14.11 -16.76 1.17
C ASP A 145 -12.82 -15.95 1.12
N ILE A 146 -12.63 -15.02 2.04
CA ILE A 146 -11.54 -14.02 1.97
C ILE A 146 -10.63 -14.02 3.19
N GLY A 147 -11.00 -14.69 4.28
CA GLY A 147 -10.28 -14.61 5.55
C GLY A 147 -8.82 -15.06 5.43
N ARG A 148 -8.57 -16.14 4.69
CA ARG A 148 -7.20 -16.59 4.39
C ARG A 148 -6.38 -15.54 3.65
N ALA A 149 -6.98 -14.89 2.64
CA ALA A 149 -6.32 -13.85 1.86
C ALA A 149 -6.01 -12.63 2.74
N VAL A 150 -6.98 -12.18 3.53
CA VAL A 150 -6.84 -11.03 4.43
C VAL A 150 -5.76 -11.28 5.48
N CYS A 151 -5.74 -12.46 6.11
CA CYS A 151 -4.70 -12.79 7.10
C CYS A 151 -3.31 -12.86 6.47
N MET A 152 -3.17 -13.48 5.30
CA MET A 152 -1.88 -13.57 4.61
C MET A 152 -1.33 -12.20 4.25
N ILE A 153 -2.13 -11.37 3.58
CA ILE A 153 -1.72 -10.01 3.20
C ILE A 153 -1.39 -9.21 4.46
N SER A 154 -2.20 -9.29 5.51
CA SER A 154 -1.93 -8.61 6.78
C SER A 154 -0.60 -8.99 7.41
N ASP A 155 -0.23 -10.27 7.38
CA ASP A 155 1.05 -10.73 7.94
C ASP A 155 2.24 -10.23 7.09
N ASP A 156 2.08 -10.17 5.76
CA ASP A 156 3.11 -9.64 4.85
C ASP A 156 3.29 -8.13 5.03
N GLU A 157 2.21 -7.35 5.20
CA GLU A 157 2.32 -5.89 5.41
C GLU A 157 3.02 -5.52 6.71
N ASP A 158 2.82 -6.31 7.76
CA ASP A 158 3.56 -6.13 9.01
C ASP A 158 5.06 -6.38 8.79
N ASP A 159 5.44 -7.34 7.94
CA ASP A 159 6.83 -7.63 7.57
C ASP A 159 7.44 -6.51 6.70
N HIS A 160 6.68 -5.96 5.74
CA HIS A 160 7.10 -4.81 4.93
C HIS A 160 7.33 -3.57 5.81
N LEU A 161 6.39 -3.27 6.70
CA LEU A 161 6.50 -2.14 7.63
C LEU A 161 7.69 -2.30 8.59
N ALA A 162 7.90 -3.51 9.13
CA ALA A 162 9.04 -3.79 10.00
C ALA A 162 10.38 -3.59 9.29
N TYR A 163 10.51 -4.11 8.06
CA TYR A 163 11.71 -3.96 7.24
C TYR A 163 12.04 -2.49 6.95
N THR A 164 11.05 -1.70 6.53
CA THR A 164 11.29 -0.28 6.20
C THR A 164 11.68 0.54 7.43
N HIS A 165 11.12 0.23 8.60
CA HIS A 165 11.57 0.80 9.88
C HIS A 165 13.04 0.50 10.17
N GLU A 166 13.43 -0.76 10.06
CA GLU A 166 14.80 -1.22 10.35
C GLU A 166 15.82 -0.54 9.44
N GLU A 167 15.57 -0.50 8.14
CA GLU A 167 16.53 0.07 7.18
C GLU A 167 16.62 1.59 7.26
N LEU A 168 15.50 2.29 7.48
CA LEU A 168 15.54 3.73 7.72
C LEU A 168 16.29 4.08 9.01
N LEU A 169 16.17 3.27 10.06
CA LEU A 169 16.95 3.45 11.29
C LEU A 169 18.45 3.19 11.06
N ARG A 170 18.80 2.14 10.30
CA ARG A 170 20.19 1.86 9.92
C ARG A 170 20.80 3.04 9.13
N LEU A 171 20.10 3.54 8.12
CA LEU A 171 20.55 4.68 7.32
C LEU A 171 20.60 5.98 8.13
N ALA A 172 19.70 6.16 9.10
CA ALA A 172 19.74 7.28 10.02
C ALA A 172 21.00 7.24 10.92
N ALA A 173 21.37 6.05 11.43
CA ALA A 173 22.61 5.84 12.17
C ALA A 173 23.86 6.08 11.29
N GLY A 174 23.77 5.80 9.99
CA GLY A 174 24.77 6.14 8.98
C GLY A 174 24.85 7.64 8.61
N GLY A 175 24.10 8.52 9.28
CA GLY A 175 24.18 9.98 9.10
C GLY A 175 23.09 10.61 8.22
N HIS A 176 22.14 9.82 7.69
CA HIS A 176 21.10 10.33 6.81
C HIS A 176 19.84 10.86 7.53
N GLY A 177 19.83 10.90 8.86
CA GLY A 177 18.63 11.17 9.65
C GLY A 177 17.88 12.46 9.31
N ARG A 178 18.57 13.56 8.97
CA ARG A 178 17.90 14.82 8.58
C ARG A 178 17.14 14.68 7.26
N PHE A 179 17.74 14.00 6.28
CA PHE A 179 17.11 13.77 4.98
C PHE A 179 15.91 12.83 5.13
N ILE A 180 16.08 11.71 5.85
CA ILE A 180 15.01 10.75 6.15
C ILE A 180 13.80 11.43 6.79
N ARG A 181 14.00 12.24 7.84
CA ARG A 181 12.88 12.94 8.50
C ARG A 181 12.13 13.88 7.58
N ARG A 182 12.85 14.60 6.71
CA ARG A 182 12.23 15.50 5.73
C ARG A 182 11.40 14.69 4.73
N THR A 183 11.99 13.66 4.15
CA THR A 183 11.34 12.82 3.14
C THR A 183 10.11 12.11 3.72
N LEU A 184 10.19 11.51 4.92
CA LEU A 184 9.04 10.90 5.60
C LEU A 184 7.88 11.90 5.78
N ARG A 185 8.17 13.14 6.18
CA ARG A 185 7.16 14.18 6.35
C ARG A 185 6.52 14.59 5.03
N GLU A 186 7.31 14.74 3.98
CA GLU A 186 6.84 15.06 2.63
C GLU A 186 5.94 13.94 2.10
N CYS A 187 6.38 12.68 2.20
CA CYS A 187 5.62 11.49 1.85
C CYS A 187 4.30 11.42 2.64
N ALA A 188 4.33 11.51 3.97
CA ALA A 188 3.14 11.39 4.81
C ALA A 188 2.08 12.46 4.51
N LEU A 189 2.50 13.72 4.31
CA LEU A 189 1.54 14.81 4.03
C LEU A 189 0.91 14.70 2.64
N ALA A 190 1.64 14.15 1.67
CA ALA A 190 1.11 13.90 0.35
C ALA A 190 0.20 12.66 0.35
N GLU A 191 0.60 11.58 1.02
CA GLU A 191 -0.18 10.36 1.21
C GLU A 191 -1.54 10.67 1.84
N ILE A 192 -1.59 11.41 2.95
CA ILE A 192 -2.86 11.75 3.63
C ILE A 192 -3.85 12.49 2.70
N ARG A 193 -3.34 13.24 1.71
CA ARG A 193 -4.20 13.90 0.71
C ARG A 193 -4.65 12.91 -0.36
N VAL A 194 -3.74 12.09 -0.88
CA VAL A 194 -4.07 11.09 -1.90
C VAL A 194 -5.02 10.05 -1.35
N HIS A 195 -4.79 9.54 -0.13
CA HIS A 195 -5.68 8.60 0.55
C HIS A 195 -7.10 9.14 0.71
N ARG A 196 -7.24 10.42 1.09
CA ARG A 196 -8.55 11.09 1.12
C ARG A 196 -9.19 11.11 -0.26
N ASP A 197 -8.45 11.58 -1.28
CA ASP A 197 -8.98 11.74 -2.64
C ASP A 197 -9.43 10.39 -3.22
N VAL A 198 -8.62 9.34 -3.06
CA VAL A 198 -8.93 7.97 -3.44
C VAL A 198 -10.10 7.42 -2.64
N SER A 199 -10.14 7.62 -1.32
CA SER A 199 -11.27 7.15 -0.48
C SER A 199 -12.59 7.77 -0.92
N LEU A 200 -12.61 9.07 -1.23
CA LEU A 200 -13.78 9.76 -1.75
C LEU A 200 -14.21 9.19 -3.11
N ALA A 201 -13.25 8.99 -4.01
CA ALA A 201 -13.51 8.42 -5.32
C ALA A 201 -14.08 7.00 -5.22
N VAL A 202 -13.42 6.12 -4.48
CA VAL A 202 -13.87 4.73 -4.25
C VAL A 202 -15.28 4.73 -3.65
N MET A 203 -15.54 5.51 -2.60
CA MET A 203 -16.89 5.59 -2.02
C MET A 203 -17.94 6.14 -2.99
N ALA A 204 -17.59 7.08 -3.87
CA ALA A 204 -18.50 7.58 -4.90
C ALA A 204 -18.81 6.50 -5.95
N HIS A 205 -17.84 5.68 -6.34
CA HIS A 205 -18.07 4.51 -7.20
C HIS A 205 -18.96 3.48 -6.50
N MET A 206 -18.64 3.11 -5.25
CA MET A 206 -19.45 2.15 -4.48
C MET A 206 -20.88 2.64 -4.27
N ALA A 207 -21.08 3.93 -3.99
CA ALA A 207 -22.41 4.51 -3.85
C ALA A 207 -23.27 4.38 -5.11
N ARG A 208 -22.66 4.54 -6.29
CA ARG A 208 -23.37 4.40 -7.57
C ARG A 208 -23.71 2.94 -7.86
N VAL A 209 -22.76 2.02 -7.65
CA VAL A 209 -22.95 0.59 -7.89
C VAL A 209 -23.99 0.00 -6.93
N LEU A 210 -23.91 0.36 -5.64
CA LEU A 210 -24.78 -0.19 -4.59
C LEU A 210 -26.08 0.61 -4.38
N GLY A 211 -26.31 1.66 -5.17
CA GLY A 211 -27.52 2.49 -5.06
C GLY A 211 -27.69 3.19 -3.71
N TRP A 212 -26.60 3.62 -3.07
CA TRP A 212 -26.66 4.28 -1.76
C TRP A 212 -27.43 5.61 -1.83
N SER A 213 -28.22 5.88 -0.78
CA SER A 213 -28.93 7.14 -0.66
C SER A 213 -27.97 8.34 -0.54
N ARG A 214 -28.42 9.52 -0.99
CA ARG A 214 -27.63 10.76 -0.88
C ARG A 214 -27.21 11.06 0.56
N ALA A 215 -28.08 10.76 1.53
CA ALA A 215 -27.80 10.95 2.96
C ALA A 215 -26.64 10.06 3.44
N ARG A 216 -26.63 8.78 3.04
CA ARG A 216 -25.55 7.85 3.37
C ARG A 216 -24.23 8.28 2.74
N SER A 217 -24.25 8.64 1.45
CA SER A 217 -23.05 9.11 0.75
C SER A 217 -22.50 10.39 1.37
N ALA A 218 -23.36 11.33 1.76
CA ALA A 218 -22.94 12.54 2.47
C ALA A 218 -22.29 12.21 3.82
N LEU A 219 -22.87 11.28 4.60
CA LEU A 219 -22.31 10.87 5.88
C LEU A 219 -20.93 10.22 5.74
N LEU A 220 -20.74 9.34 4.74
CA LEU A 220 -19.44 8.72 4.46
C LEU A 220 -18.39 9.76 4.02
N THR A 221 -18.77 10.69 3.14
CA THR A 221 -17.92 11.80 2.72
C THR A 221 -17.49 12.66 3.90
N THR A 222 -18.42 13.02 4.80
CA THR A 222 -18.09 13.74 6.03
C THR A 222 -17.13 12.95 6.91
N GLY A 223 -17.36 11.64 7.06
CA GLY A 223 -16.46 10.74 7.79
C GLY A 223 -15.03 10.76 7.23
N ILE A 224 -14.87 10.67 5.91
CA ILE A 224 -13.56 10.74 5.24
C ILE A 224 -12.89 12.09 5.50
N HIS A 225 -13.63 13.20 5.44
CA HIS A 225 -13.06 14.52 5.74
C HIS A 225 -12.64 14.67 7.20
N LEU A 226 -13.38 14.09 8.15
CA LEU A 226 -13.00 14.09 9.57
C LEU A 226 -11.74 13.28 9.82
N VAL A 227 -11.64 12.07 9.24
CA VAL A 227 -10.42 11.25 9.31
C VAL A 227 -9.24 12.01 8.69
N HIS A 228 -9.42 12.60 7.51
CA HIS A 228 -8.38 13.41 6.88
C HIS A 228 -7.92 14.59 7.75
N ALA A 229 -8.84 15.30 8.40
CA ALA A 229 -8.51 16.38 9.31
C ALA A 229 -7.70 15.88 10.51
N TYR A 230 -8.12 14.78 11.13
CA TYR A 230 -7.38 14.13 12.21
C TYR A 230 -5.96 13.72 11.77
N GLU A 231 -5.83 13.11 10.59
CA GLU A 231 -4.55 12.66 10.06
C GLU A 231 -3.59 13.81 9.79
N ARG A 232 -4.08 14.90 9.20
CA ARG A 232 -3.28 16.10 8.98
C ARG A 232 -2.80 16.72 10.29
N LEU A 233 -3.64 16.78 11.31
CA LEU A 233 -3.31 17.45 12.58
C LEU A 233 -2.37 16.62 13.44
N ILE A 234 -2.66 15.35 13.65
CA ILE A 234 -1.98 14.51 14.63
C ILE A 234 -1.58 13.16 14.04
N GLY A 235 -2.43 12.56 13.20
CA GLY A 235 -2.24 11.20 12.73
C GLY A 235 -0.94 10.99 11.94
N HIS A 236 -0.46 12.00 11.19
CA HIS A 236 0.80 11.93 10.44
C HIS A 236 2.01 11.56 11.33
N ARG A 237 1.96 11.81 12.64
CA ARG A 237 3.04 11.44 13.57
C ARG A 237 3.34 9.94 13.53
N ARG A 238 2.32 9.09 13.39
CA ARG A 238 2.52 7.64 13.32
C ARG A 238 3.30 7.25 12.06
N MET A 239 2.97 7.85 10.91
CA MET A 239 3.62 7.63 9.60
C MET A 239 5.06 8.12 9.49
N VAL A 240 5.49 9.03 10.37
CA VAL A 240 6.86 9.59 10.33
C VAL A 240 7.74 9.14 11.49
N THR A 241 7.15 8.55 12.52
CA THR A 241 7.91 8.06 13.68
C THR A 241 8.54 6.72 13.35
N LEU A 242 9.88 6.65 13.41
CA LEU A 242 10.62 5.40 13.29
C LEU A 242 10.85 4.78 14.66
N ARG A 243 10.76 3.47 14.74
CA ARG A 243 10.95 2.65 15.94
C ARG A 243 11.57 1.32 15.53
N THR A 244 12.43 0.76 16.36
CA THR A 244 12.95 -0.59 16.12
C THR A 244 11.76 -1.56 16.12
N PRO A 245 11.57 -2.34 15.05
CA PRO A 245 10.46 -3.30 14.99
C PRO A 245 10.69 -4.45 15.97
N GLU A 246 9.60 -5.07 16.41
CA GLU A 246 9.65 -6.27 17.27
C GLU A 246 10.26 -7.45 16.50
N ARG A 247 9.79 -7.67 15.25
CA ARG A 247 10.39 -8.62 14.32
C ARG A 247 11.52 -7.95 13.55
N ARG A 248 12.76 -8.35 13.86
CA ARG A 248 13.95 -7.90 13.14
C ARG A 248 14.21 -8.73 11.90
N ASN A 249 14.82 -8.11 10.90
CA ASN A 249 15.17 -8.77 9.64
C ASN A 249 13.97 -9.50 9.01
N ALA A 250 12.78 -8.88 9.04
CA ALA A 250 11.50 -9.50 8.66
C ALA A 250 11.51 -10.09 7.24
N LEU A 251 12.12 -9.37 6.29
CA LEU A 251 12.34 -9.80 4.92
C LEU A 251 13.70 -10.45 4.66
N GLY A 252 14.46 -10.74 5.73
CA GLY A 252 15.73 -11.44 5.64
C GLY A 252 15.57 -12.90 5.23
N GLY A 253 16.44 -13.37 4.36
CA GLY A 253 16.46 -14.75 3.87
C GLY A 253 17.02 -14.85 2.45
N PRO A 254 17.29 -16.06 1.96
CA PRO A 254 17.67 -16.25 0.56
C PRO A 254 16.56 -15.70 -0.35
N ALA A 255 16.95 -15.03 -1.43
CA ALA A 255 16.01 -14.49 -2.40
C ALA A 255 15.09 -15.59 -2.92
N THR A 256 13.77 -15.38 -2.83
CA THR A 256 12.80 -16.25 -3.52
C THR A 256 13.03 -16.09 -5.01
N THR A 257 13.43 -17.17 -5.68
CA THR A 257 13.56 -17.20 -7.14
C THR A 257 12.21 -16.86 -7.76
N SER A 258 12.13 -15.75 -8.51
CA SER A 258 10.96 -15.47 -9.34
C SER A 258 10.68 -16.68 -10.25
N PRO A 259 9.41 -17.12 -10.40
CA PRO A 259 9.07 -18.08 -11.44
C PRO A 259 9.47 -17.48 -12.80
N ALA A 260 10.15 -18.26 -13.64
CA ALA A 260 10.44 -17.87 -15.01
C ALA A 260 9.13 -17.52 -15.74
N ALA A 261 9.17 -16.44 -16.52
CA ALA A 261 8.06 -15.95 -17.34
C ALA A 261 7.64 -16.96 -18.42
#